data_AF-A0A8T6NHF4-F1
#
_entry.id   AF-A0A8T6NHF4-F1
#
_cell.length_a   1.000
_cell.length_b   1.000
_cell.length_c   1.000
_cell.angle_alpha   90.00
_cell.angle_beta   90.00
_cell.angle_gamma   90.00
#
_symmetry.space_group_name_H-M   'P 1'
#
loop_
_entity.id
_entity.type
_entity.pdbx_description
1 polymer ?
#
loop_
_entity_poly.entity_id
_entity_poly.type
_entity_poly.pdbx_seq_one_letter_code
_entity_poly.pdbx_strand_id
1 'polypeptide(L)'
;MRALGILARIGVLALVLVLLTETMQFSGWNDSPTAPTSSSFAIAMLDDWNMMTLVLGLLLSMAMIGASYLVRDERLANLTWDLGQDVETPVIGMPPAATRASSINQPGIVGDDEE
;
A
#
# COMPACT_ATOMS: atom_id res chain seq x y z
N MET A 1 -20.41 35.08 -14.38
CA MET A 1 -18.95 34.79 -14.32
C MET A 1 -18.19 35.76 -13.42
N ARG A 2 -18.12 37.07 -13.73
CA ARG A 2 -17.30 38.03 -12.95
C ARG A 2 -17.70 38.19 -11.48
N ALA A 3 -19.01 38.25 -11.19
CA ALA A 3 -19.52 38.35 -9.83
C ALA A 3 -19.12 37.14 -8.95
N LEU A 4 -19.21 35.91 -9.50
CA LEU A 4 -18.76 34.70 -8.81
C LEU A 4 -17.25 34.71 -8.57
N GLY A 5 -16.47 35.20 -9.53
CA GLY A 5 -15.02 35.37 -9.35
C GLY A 5 -14.65 36.39 -8.26
N ILE A 6 -15.40 37.49 -8.16
CA ILE A 6 -15.21 38.50 -7.10
C ILE A 6 -15.62 37.92 -5.74
N LEU A 7 -16.76 37.24 -5.66
CA LEU A 7 -17.22 36.59 -4.43
C LEU A 7 -16.22 35.54 -3.94
N ALA A 8 -15.67 34.71 -4.82
CA ALA A 8 -14.65 33.73 -4.47
C ALA A 8 -13.39 34.39 -3.90
N ARG A 9 -12.93 35.51 -4.51
CA ARG A 9 -11.77 36.27 -4.00
C ARG A 9 -12.01 36.86 -2.62
N ILE A 10 -13.20 37.42 -2.40
CA ILE A 10 -13.59 37.93 -1.07
C ILE A 10 -13.67 36.79 -0.06
N GLY A 11 -14.23 35.64 -0.45
CA GLY A 11 -14.31 34.45 0.40
C GLY A 11 -12.95 33.90 0.78
N VAL A 12 -12.00 33.80 -0.17
CA VAL A 12 -10.61 33.41 0.12
C VAL A 12 -9.94 34.42 1.04
N LEU A 13 -10.12 35.71 0.80
CA LEU A 13 -9.57 36.76 1.67
C LEU A 13 -10.13 36.64 3.10
N ALA A 14 -11.45 36.42 3.24
CA ALA A 14 -12.09 36.21 4.54
C ALA A 14 -11.57 34.94 5.23
N LEU A 15 -11.42 33.83 4.50
CA LEU A 15 -10.85 32.58 5.02
C LEU A 15 -9.43 32.82 5.56
N VAL A 16 -8.58 33.51 4.79
CA VAL A 16 -7.22 33.83 5.21
C VAL A 16 -7.22 34.69 6.48
N LEU A 17 -8.12 35.68 6.59
CA LEU A 17 -8.22 36.50 7.79
C LEU A 17 -8.69 35.69 9.01
N VAL A 18 -9.64 34.77 8.84
CA VAL A 18 -10.07 33.86 9.92
C VAL A 18 -8.91 33.00 10.38
N LEU A 19 -8.20 32.35 9.45
CA LEU A 19 -7.06 31.50 9.77
C LEU A 19 -5.93 32.29 10.45
N LEU A 20 -5.66 33.51 9.98
CA LEU A 20 -4.68 34.39 10.61
C LEU A 20 -5.07 34.75 12.04
N THR A 21 -6.35 35.04 12.27
CA THR A 21 -6.87 35.38 13.60
C THR A 21 -6.72 34.19 14.55
N GLU A 22 -7.19 33.01 14.16
CA GLU A 22 -7.06 31.78 14.95
C GLU A 22 -5.58 31.46 15.25
N THR A 23 -4.71 31.60 14.25
CA THR A 23 -3.27 31.39 14.41
C THR A 23 -2.69 32.37 15.42
N MET A 24 -3.06 33.66 15.37
CA MET A 24 -2.57 34.66 16.31
C MET A 24 -3.11 34.47 17.74
N GLN A 25 -4.31 33.91 17.89
CA GLN A 25 -4.93 33.63 19.19
C GLN A 25 -4.41 32.33 19.84
N PHE A 26 -3.60 31.55 19.14
CA PHE A 26 -3.07 30.31 19.69
C PHE A 26 -2.18 30.57 20.91
N SER A 27 -2.62 30.10 22.08
CA SER A 27 -1.93 30.37 23.35
C SER A 27 -0.52 29.78 23.43
N GLY A 28 -0.22 28.75 22.63
CA GLY A 28 1.07 28.07 22.61
C GLY A 28 2.24 28.92 22.10
N TRP A 29 1.99 30.10 21.50
CA TRP A 29 3.07 31.05 21.14
C TRP A 29 3.77 31.67 22.35
N ASN A 30 3.08 31.78 23.48
CA ASN A 30 3.58 32.46 24.68
C ASN A 30 4.12 31.49 25.73
N ASP A 31 4.02 30.17 25.51
CA ASP A 31 4.52 29.18 26.46
C ASP A 31 6.00 28.89 26.25
N SER A 32 6.74 28.79 27.35
CA SER A 32 8.13 28.30 27.34
C SER A 32 8.08 26.78 27.16
N PRO A 33 8.63 26.22 26.06
CA PRO A 33 8.41 24.82 25.74
C PRO A 33 9.17 23.93 26.72
N THR A 34 8.44 23.19 27.55
CA THR A 34 8.95 21.97 28.16
C THR A 34 8.92 20.87 27.10
N ALA A 35 10.00 20.09 26.99
CA ALA A 35 10.06 19.02 26.01
C ALA A 35 8.90 18.03 26.25
N PRO A 36 8.07 17.74 25.24
CA PRO A 36 6.94 16.83 25.42
C PRO A 36 7.43 15.43 25.79
N THR A 37 6.73 14.79 26.71
CA THR A 37 6.99 13.40 27.06
C THR A 37 6.37 12.49 26.00
N SER A 38 6.86 11.25 25.89
CA SER A 38 6.27 10.27 24.96
C SER A 38 4.77 10.02 25.25
N SER A 39 4.36 10.16 26.52
CA SER A 39 2.96 10.06 26.93
C SER A 39 2.11 11.24 26.45
N SER A 40 2.59 12.49 26.60
CA SER A 40 1.84 13.65 26.15
C SER A 40 1.72 13.70 24.62
N PHE A 41 2.75 13.25 23.91
CA PHE A 41 2.70 13.11 22.45
C PHE A 41 1.68 12.06 22.00
N ALA A 42 1.65 10.89 22.65
CA ALA A 42 0.69 9.84 22.30
C ALA A 42 -0.77 10.30 22.51
N ILE A 43 -1.03 11.04 23.61
CA ILE A 43 -2.33 11.63 23.88
C ILE A 43 -2.69 12.64 22.79
N ALA A 44 -1.80 13.57 22.47
CA ALA A 44 -2.05 14.57 21.42
C ALA A 44 -2.31 13.92 20.04
N MET A 45 -1.60 12.85 19.69
CA MET A 45 -1.80 12.12 18.42
C MET A 45 -3.14 11.37 18.35
N LEU A 46 -3.61 10.84 19.48
CA LEU A 46 -4.82 10.02 19.54
C LEU A 46 -6.09 10.82 19.86
N ASP A 47 -5.97 11.94 20.56
CA ASP A 47 -7.08 12.78 20.99
C ASP A 47 -7.23 14.01 20.08
N ASP A 48 -6.26 14.94 20.13
CA ASP A 48 -6.31 16.21 19.37
C ASP A 48 -6.18 16.01 17.85
N TRP A 49 -5.31 15.10 17.41
CA TRP A 49 -5.00 14.85 16.00
C TRP A 49 -5.62 13.55 15.46
N ASN A 50 -6.64 13.03 16.15
CA ASN A 50 -7.22 11.72 15.91
C ASN A 50 -7.55 11.44 14.43
N MET A 51 -8.16 12.41 13.72
CA MET A 51 -8.57 12.25 12.34
C MET A 51 -7.38 12.19 11.39
N MET A 52 -6.35 12.99 11.64
CA MET A 52 -5.13 12.96 10.81
C MET A 52 -4.38 11.65 11.02
N THR A 53 -4.32 11.14 12.25
CA THR A 53 -3.73 9.84 12.58
C THR A 53 -4.47 8.70 11.89
N LEU A 54 -5.81 8.73 11.86
CA LEU A 54 -6.62 7.75 11.12
C LEU A 54 -6.34 7.78 9.62
N VAL A 55 -6.32 8.97 9.01
CA VAL A 55 -6.02 9.12 7.59
C VAL A 55 -4.61 8.61 7.27
N LEU A 56 -3.63 8.93 8.12
CA LEU A 56 -2.26 8.46 7.97
C LEU A 56 -2.16 6.93 8.07
N GLY A 57 -2.91 6.31 8.98
CA GLY A 57 -3.00 4.85 9.07
C GLY A 57 -3.62 4.21 7.82
N LEU A 58 -4.62 4.84 7.22
CA LEU A 58 -5.21 4.39 5.96
C LEU A 58 -4.22 4.51 4.80
N LEU A 59 -3.51 5.64 4.71
CA LEU A 59 -2.46 5.86 3.70
C LEU A 59 -1.33 4.85 3.86
N LEU A 60 -0.91 4.57 5.09
CA LEU A 60 0.11 3.56 5.37
C LEU A 60 -0.37 2.16 4.95
N SER A 61 -1.63 1.83 5.20
CA SER A 61 -2.24 0.56 4.78
C SER A 61 -2.24 0.42 3.25
N MET A 62 -2.63 1.46 2.52
CA MET A 62 -2.57 1.50 1.06
C MET A 62 -1.14 1.31 0.54
N ALA A 63 -0.16 1.94 1.19
CA ALA A 63 1.24 1.77 0.85
C ALA A 63 1.74 0.33 1.07
N MET A 64 1.38 -0.30 2.20
CA MET A 64 1.72 -1.70 2.47
C MET A 64 1.11 -2.66 1.44
N ILE A 65 -0.14 -2.41 1.04
CA ILE A 65 -0.79 -3.18 -0.04
C ILE A 65 -0.03 -2.97 -1.35
N GLY A 66 0.29 -1.73 -1.72
CA GLY A 66 1.07 -1.42 -2.93
C GLY A 66 2.43 -2.13 -2.98
N ALA A 67 3.17 -2.10 -1.87
CA ALA A 67 4.45 -2.79 -1.77
C ALA A 67 4.32 -4.32 -1.94
N SER A 68 3.27 -4.92 -1.37
CA SER A 68 3.02 -6.35 -1.53
C SER A 68 2.73 -6.76 -2.98
N TYR A 69 2.02 -5.91 -3.74
CA TYR A 69 1.76 -6.14 -5.16
C TYR A 69 3.01 -5.99 -6.01
N LEU A 70 3.91 -5.05 -5.68
CA LEU A 70 5.16 -4.86 -6.42
C LEU A 70 6.05 -6.12 -6.39
N VAL A 71 6.23 -6.72 -5.21
CA VAL A 71 7.02 -7.96 -5.06
C VAL A 71 6.30 -9.16 -5.68
N ARG A 72 4.96 -9.22 -5.57
CA ARG A 72 4.17 -10.29 -6.19
C ARG A 72 4.28 -10.24 -7.71
N ASP A 73 4.25 -9.05 -8.30
CA ASP A 73 4.36 -8.85 -9.74
C ASP A 73 5.70 -9.36 -10.27
N GLU A 74 6.81 -9.00 -9.61
CA GLU A 74 8.16 -9.51 -9.94
C GLU A 74 8.24 -11.05 -9.84
N ARG A 75 7.66 -11.63 -8.79
CA ARG A 75 7.61 -13.10 -8.61
C ARG A 75 6.77 -13.78 -9.69
N LEU A 76 5.63 -13.20 -10.07
CA LEU A 76 4.79 -13.73 -11.14
C LEU A 76 5.51 -13.66 -12.49
N ALA A 77 6.21 -12.57 -12.79
CA ALA A 77 7.01 -12.45 -14.00
C ALA A 77 8.11 -13.52 -14.07
N ASN A 78 8.86 -13.72 -12.98
CA ASN A 78 9.91 -14.74 -12.93
C ASN A 78 9.35 -16.16 -13.06
N LEU A 79 8.22 -16.45 -12.40
CA LEU A 79 7.55 -17.74 -12.52
C LEU A 79 7.02 -18.02 -13.92
N THR A 80 6.53 -16.99 -14.62
CA THR A 80 6.04 -17.12 -16.01
C THR A 80 7.20 -17.40 -16.97
N TRP A 81 8.35 -16.79 -16.74
CA TRP A 81 9.59 -17.09 -17.46
C TRP A 81 10.10 -18.51 -17.16
N ASP A 82 10.14 -18.94 -15.89
CA ASP A 82 10.56 -20.29 -15.48
C ASP A 82 9.62 -21.39 -15.97
N LEU A 83 8.31 -21.15 -16.07
CA LEU A 83 7.35 -22.11 -16.62
C LEU A 83 7.46 -22.28 -18.14
N GLY A 84 8.32 -21.51 -18.82
CA GLY A 84 8.60 -21.65 -20.25
C GLY A 84 7.34 -21.63 -21.11
N GLN A 85 6.37 -20.78 -20.77
CA GLN A 85 5.08 -20.76 -21.44
C GLN A 85 5.19 -20.14 -22.85
N ASP A 86 5.55 -20.96 -23.83
CA ASP A 86 4.86 -20.94 -25.12
C ASP A 86 3.42 -21.36 -24.84
N VAL A 87 2.54 -20.39 -24.64
CA VAL A 87 1.10 -20.63 -24.40
C VAL A 87 0.50 -21.15 -25.70
N GLU A 88 0.50 -22.47 -25.90
CA GLU A 88 -0.34 -23.07 -26.92
C GLU A 88 -1.80 -22.88 -26.48
N THR A 89 -2.55 -22.14 -27.30
CA THR A 89 -3.90 -21.68 -27.00
C THR A 89 -4.80 -22.86 -26.64
N PRO A 90 -5.52 -22.80 -25.51
CA PRO A 90 -6.35 -23.93 -25.09
C PRO A 90 -7.53 -24.12 -26.06
N VAL A 91 -7.61 -25.31 -26.66
CA VAL A 91 -8.81 -25.77 -27.39
C VAL A 91 -9.96 -25.90 -26.38
N ILE A 92 -11.08 -25.24 -26.68
CA ILE A 92 -12.29 -25.20 -25.84
C ILE A 92 -12.80 -26.62 -25.59
N GLY A 93 -12.76 -27.07 -24.34
CA GLY A 93 -13.43 -28.30 -23.91
C GLY A 93 -12.79 -29.12 -22.78
N MET A 94 -11.55 -28.86 -22.37
CA MET A 94 -10.87 -29.67 -21.33
C MET A 94 -10.68 -28.89 -20.02
N PRO A 95 -11.05 -29.43 -18.84
CA PRO A 95 -10.82 -28.77 -17.56
C PRO A 95 -9.32 -28.64 -17.25
N PRO A 96 -8.89 -27.51 -16.64
CA PRO A 96 -7.50 -27.35 -16.25
C PRO A 96 -7.25 -28.18 -14.98
N ALA A 97 -6.12 -28.88 -14.99
CA ALA A 97 -5.53 -29.68 -13.90
C ALA A 97 -5.85 -31.18 -13.89
N ALA A 98 -5.01 -31.95 -14.59
CA ALA A 98 -4.41 -33.16 -14.02
C ALA A 98 -3.35 -33.76 -14.99
N THR A 99 -2.19 -33.12 -15.09
CA THR A 99 -0.99 -33.85 -15.54
C THR A 99 0.20 -33.50 -14.67
N ARG A 100 0.08 -33.79 -13.37
CA ARG A 100 1.24 -34.07 -12.53
C ARG A 100 1.63 -35.52 -12.77
N ALA A 101 2.34 -35.78 -13.87
CA ALA A 101 3.04 -37.05 -14.05
C ALA A 101 4.48 -36.88 -13.54
N SER A 102 4.68 -37.19 -12.26
CA SER A 102 6.01 -37.45 -11.74
C SER A 102 6.53 -38.76 -12.33
N SER A 103 7.32 -38.71 -13.40
CA SER A 103 8.20 -39.80 -13.80
C SER A 103 9.65 -39.41 -13.47
N ILE A 104 9.95 -39.45 -12.17
CA ILE A 104 11.34 -39.48 -11.72
C ILE A 104 11.87 -40.84 -12.15
N ASN A 105 12.84 -40.81 -13.08
CA ASN A 105 13.54 -41.97 -13.58
C ASN A 105 14.26 -42.65 -12.42
N GLN A 106 13.70 -43.75 -11.92
CA GLN A 106 14.29 -44.58 -10.87
C GLN A 106 15.01 -45.74 -11.56
N PRO A 107 16.36 -45.79 -11.59
CA PRO A 107 17.07 -46.95 -12.11
C PRO A 107 16.94 -48.09 -11.10
N GLY A 108 16.05 -49.04 -11.40
CA GLY A 108 15.93 -50.31 -10.73
C GLY A 108 16.93 -51.32 -11.30
N ILE A 109 17.83 -51.73 -10.42
CA ILE A 109 18.74 -52.89 -10.41
C ILE A 109 18.31 -54.06 -11.33
N VAL A 110 19.26 -54.57 -12.13
CA VAL A 110 19.27 -55.96 -12.59
C VAL A 110 20.67 -56.52 -12.30
N GLY A 111 20.74 -57.39 -11.31
CA GLY A 111 21.79 -58.41 -11.21
C GLY A 111 21.31 -59.67 -11.93
N ASP A 112 22.30 -60.48 -12.31
CA ASP A 112 22.27 -61.87 -12.81
C ASP A 112 21.56 -62.02 -14.17
N ASP A 113 22.26 -62.44 -15.23
CA ASP A 113 22.41 -63.86 -15.59
C ASP A 113 23.71 -64.20 -16.38
N GLU A 114 24.04 -65.49 -16.35
CA GLU A 114 25.29 -66.22 -16.59
C GLU A 114 25.79 -66.32 -18.06
N GLU A 115 27.13 -66.30 -18.25
CA GLU A 115 27.96 -67.33 -18.95
C GLU A 115 29.47 -67.06 -18.75
#